data_AF-A0A2A4MP72-F1
#
_entry.id   AF-A0A2A4MP72-F1
#
_cell.length_a   1.000
_cell.length_b   1.000
_cell.length_c   1.000
_cell.angle_alpha   90.00
_cell.angle_beta   90.00
_cell.angle_gamma   90.00
#
_symmetry.space_group_name_H-M   'P 1'
#
loop_
_entity.id
_entity.type
_entity.pdbx_description
1 polymer ?
#
loop_
_entity_poly.entity_id
_entity_poly.type
_entity_poly.pdbx_seq_one_letter_code
_entity_poly.pdbx_strand_id
1 'polypeptide(L)' 'MIFKALVLQNHYNLGGDELEFQVRDRYSFCRSLKLSSEDGAPDSKTLWLFRKQLTR' A
#
# COMPACT_ATOMS: atom_id res chain seq x y z
N MET A 1 6.91 -5.73 -1.67
CA MET A 1 6.31 -4.47 -1.17
C MET A 1 4.79 -4.45 -1.36
N ILE A 2 4.28 -4.55 -2.60
CA ILE A 2 2.84 -4.41 -2.93
C ILE A 2 1.94 -5.41 -2.20
N PHE A 3 2.35 -6.67 -2.04
CA PHE A 3 1.58 -7.65 -1.26
C PHE A 3 1.35 -7.22 0.21
N LYS A 4 2.37 -6.65 0.86
CA LYS A 4 2.23 -6.13 2.24
C LYS A 4 1.32 -4.91 2.30
N ALA A 5 1.33 -4.09 1.24
CA ALA A 5 0.42 -2.96 1.11
C ALA A 5 -1.04 -3.44 1.01
N LEU A 6 -1.33 -4.51 0.26
CA LEU A 6 -2.66 -5.13 0.24
C LEU A 6 -3.07 -5.71 1.60
N VAL A 7 -2.13 -6.29 2.36
CA VAL A 7 -2.42 -6.76 3.72
C VAL A 7 -2.78 -5.59 4.64
N LEU A 8 -2.05 -4.47 4.59
CA LEU A 8 -2.38 -3.25 5.32
C LEU A 8 -3.72 -2.67 4.88
N GLN A 9 -3.97 -2.61 3.57
CA GLN A 9 -5.23 -2.17 3.00
C GLN A 9 -6.41 -2.96 3.59
N ASN A 10 -6.31 -4.29 3.65
CA ASN A 10 -7.36 -5.13 4.20
C ASN A 10 -7.45 -5.03 5.74
N HIS A 11 -6.32 -4.92 6.45
CA HIS A 11 -6.30 -4.83 7.92
C HIS A 11 -6.93 -3.53 8.43
N TYR A 12 -6.70 -2.42 7.73
CA TYR A 12 -7.25 -1.11 8.07
C TYR A 12 -8.50 -0.74 7.26
N ASN A 13 -9.01 -1.65 6.43
CA ASN A 13 -10.16 -1.45 5.54
C ASN A 13 -10.07 -0.17 4.68
N LEU A 14 -8.89 0.08 4.10
CA LEU A 14 -8.58 1.28 3.33
C LEU A 14 -8.90 1.10 1.84
N GLY A 15 -9.23 2.20 1.17
CA GLY A 15 -9.21 2.28 -0.30
C GLY A 15 -7.79 2.22 -0.88
N GLY A 16 -7.64 2.18 -2.21
CA GLY A 16 -6.33 2.26 -2.86
C GLY A 16 -5.68 3.64 -2.68
N ASP A 17 -6.43 4.70 -2.96
CA ASP A 17 -6.00 6.09 -2.80
C ASP A 17 -5.80 6.46 -1.32
N GLU A 18 -6.64 5.92 -0.44
CA GLU A 18 -6.52 6.13 0.99
C GLU A 18 -5.26 5.45 1.54
N LEU A 19 -4.91 4.25 1.05
CA LEU A 19 -3.64 3.61 1.40
C LEU A 19 -2.45 4.44 0.91
N GLU A 20 -2.49 4.98 -0.30
CA GLU A 20 -1.43 5.83 -0.85
C GLU A 20 -1.18 7.05 0.05
N PHE A 21 -2.26 7.72 0.47
CA PHE A 21 -2.20 8.86 1.39
C PHE A 21 -1.65 8.45 2.77
N GLN A 22 -2.16 7.37 3.35
CA GLN A 22 -1.74 6.88 4.67
C GLN A 22 -0.28 6.42 4.68
N VAL A 23 0.22 5.82 3.60
CA VAL A 23 1.64 5.44 3.49
C VAL A 23 2.53 6.68 3.44
N ARG A 24 2.09 7.76 2.78
CA ARG A 24 2.87 9.00 2.70
C ARG A 24 2.90 9.78 4.02
N ASP A 25 1.81 9.71 4.79
CA ASP A 25 1.66 10.49 6.02
C ASP A 25 2.11 9.72 7.29
N ARG A 26 1.97 8.39 7.30
CA ARG A 26 2.25 7.58 8.50
C ARG A 26 3.57 6.83 8.45
N TYR A 27 4.48 7.23 9.32
CA TYR A 27 5.75 6.53 9.54
C TYR A 27 5.59 5.06 9.99
N SER A 28 4.49 4.72 10.67
CA SER A 28 4.18 3.32 11.02
C SER A 28 3.90 2.46 9.79
N PHE A 29 3.26 3.02 8.76
CA PHE A 29 3.01 2.34 7.49
C PHE A 29 4.30 2.20 6.68
N CYS A 30 5.13 3.25 6.63
CA CYS A 30 6.46 3.19 6.02
C CYS A 30 7.30 2.06 6.62
N ARG A 31 7.38 1.98 7.96
CA ARG A 31 8.13 0.90 8.65
C ARG A 31 7.58 -0.48 8.33
N SER A 32 6.26 -0.65 8.26
CA SER A 32 5.63 -1.94 7.90
C SER A 32 5.95 -2.36 6.47
N LEU A 33 5.97 -1.40 5.54
CA LEU A 33 6.32 -1.60 4.14
C LEU A 33 7.82 -1.65 3.87
N LYS A 34 8.66 -1.35 4.87
CA LYS A 34 10.11 -1.15 4.76
C LYS A 34 10.47 -0.04 3.76
N LEU A 35 9.69 1.03 3.77
CA LEU A 35 9.93 2.24 3.00
C LEU A 35 10.67 3.27 3.84
N SER A 36 11.58 3.98 3.20
CA SER A 36 12.19 5.21 3.70
C SER A 36 11.27 6.39 3.40
N SER A 37 11.47 7.53 4.07
CA SER A 37 10.65 8.74 3.84
C SER A 37 10.77 9.31 2.41
N GLU A 38 11.81 8.93 1.69
CA GLU A 38 12.09 9.27 0.29
C GLU A 38 11.52 8.25 -0.72
N ASP A 39 11.07 7.08 -0.25
CA ASP A 39 10.50 6.04 -1.11
C ASP A 39 9.04 6.36 -1.47
N GLY A 40 8.66 6.15 -2.73
CA GLY A 40 7.30 6.36 -3.21
C GLY A 40 6.30 5.33 -2.68
N ALA A 41 5.13 5.78 -2.25
CA ALA A 41 3.99 4.90 -1.96
C ALA A 41 3.48 4.25 -3.27
N PRO A 42 2.99 2.98 -3.22
CA PRO A 42 2.38 2.37 -4.38
C PRO A 42 1.04 3.05 -4.66
N ASP A 43 0.84 3.47 -5.90
CA ASP A 43 -0.40 4.13 -6.30
C ASP A 43 -1.59 3.14 -6.33
N SER A 44 -2.80 3.69 -6.26
CA SER A 44 -4.07 2.95 -6.28
C SER A 44 -4.18 1.99 -7.48
N LYS A 45 -3.69 2.38 -8.66
CA LYS A 45 -3.74 1.57 -9.89
C LYS A 45 -2.74 0.41 -9.83
N THR A 46 -1.55 0.63 -9.29
CA THR A 46 -0.55 -0.42 -9.04
C THR A 46 -1.09 -1.49 -8.08
N LEU A 47 -1.77 -1.07 -6.99
CA LEU A 47 -2.41 -1.99 -6.05
C LEU A 47 -3.51 -2.82 -6.73
N TRP A 48 -4.35 -2.18 -7.55
CA TRP A 48 -5.42 -2.85 -8.28
C TRP A 48 -4.89 -3.88 -9.28
N LEU A 49 -3.88 -3.53 -10.09
CA LEU A 49 -3.28 -4.45 -11.06
C LEU A 49 -2.69 -5.69 -10.39
N PHE A 50 -1.99 -5.50 -9.27
CA PHE A 50 -1.41 -6.60 -8.52
C PHE A 50 -2.49 -7.51 -7.91
N ARG A 51 -3.58 -6.93 -7.38
CA ARG A 51 -4.73 -7.72 -6.89
C ARG A 51 -5.36 -8.58 -8.00
N LYS A 52 -5.48 -8.03 -9.21
CA LYS A 52 -6.00 -8.78 -10.37
C LYS A 52 -5.08 -9.94 -10.77
N GLN A 53 -3.76 -9.79 -10.62
CA GLN A 53 -2.81 -10.88 -10.87
C GLN A 53 -2.93 -12.01 -9.85
N LEU A 54 -3.26 -11.72 -8.58
CA LEU A 54 -3.43 -12.73 -7.53
C LEU A 54 -4.72 -13.55 -7.64
N THR A 55 -5.72 -13.05 -8.38
CA THR A 55 -7.02 -13.73 -8.57
C THR A 55 -7.05 -14.56 -9.87
N ARG A 56 -5.94 -14.62 -10.60
CA ARG A 56 -5.74 -15.54 -11.73
C ARG A 56 -5.11 -16.82 -11.25
#